data_AF-A0ABD2KKX5-F1
#
_entry.id   AF-A0ABD2KKX5-F1
#
_cell.length_a   1.000
_cell.length_b   1.000
_cell.length_c   1.000
_cell.angle_alpha   90.00
_cell.angle_beta   90.00
_cell.angle_gamma   90.00
#
_symmetry.space_group_name_H-M   'P 1'
#
loop_
_entity.id
_entity.type
_entity.pdbx_description
1 polymer ?
#
loop_
_entity_poly.entity_id
_entity_poly.type
_entity_poly.pdbx_seq_one_letter_code
_entity_poly.pdbx_strand_id
1 'polypeptide(L)'
;MNTSNGVHYGSSSIVDTPRWLLNISLELAILELVVHLMSMLITIFNFIMVFNSGLLHTNLKWVLLAQSVSSFMSELCRFSVMVVQVPSGDIFTRPPYANVLGSLYVFSNTYRIFLAYVLLAERTLATILFRDYEQYDKVWANISWLAITLSLSFVVLITQDSSAHDYNRFTLPSIIGLFVLQIAAIVLLLHNYRRNKTRYNKHFWTLKERFQLSENIRTLKQLRPTFVFYTLNVLFIYGIKFLFIFGLVVNDVPTKIAFMFQTLLLAIVNIGIEWTVITQHPMIKRKAVQWIKKLANFRINRVTDLQSLPREMPKNLFGNQLIINRQKPDDYFKMLEKSWH
;
A
#
# COMPACT_ATOMS: atom_id res chain seq x y z
N MET A 1 -22.30 -3.77 44.23
CA MET A 1 -23.40 -4.17 43.31
C MET A 1 -23.73 -2.98 42.44
N ASN A 2 -23.10 -2.88 41.27
CA ASN A 2 -23.40 -1.83 40.27
C ASN A 2 -24.39 -2.44 39.28
N THR A 3 -25.64 -2.00 39.36
CA THR A 3 -26.67 -2.27 38.36
C THR A 3 -26.28 -1.51 37.09
N SER A 4 -25.61 -2.19 36.16
CA SER A 4 -25.44 -1.71 34.79
C SER A 4 -26.82 -1.59 34.17
N ASN A 5 -27.30 -0.36 34.02
CA ASN A 5 -28.46 -0.04 33.18
C ASN A 5 -28.09 -0.45 31.75
N GLY A 6 -28.48 -1.68 31.39
CA GLY A 6 -28.45 -2.15 30.02
C GLY A 6 -29.38 -1.27 29.21
N VAL A 7 -28.82 -0.31 28.49
CA VAL A 7 -29.53 0.39 27.43
C VAL A 7 -29.87 -0.68 26.39
N HIS A 8 -31.11 -1.18 26.45
CA HIS A 8 -31.67 -2.04 25.41
C HIS A 8 -31.78 -1.21 24.13
N TYR A 9 -30.74 -1.26 23.29
CA TYR A 9 -30.82 -0.91 21.88
C TYR A 9 -31.67 -1.98 21.16
N GLY A 10 -32.98 -1.97 21.45
CA GLY A 10 -33.97 -2.89 20.93
C GLY A 10 -34.67 -2.36 19.67
N SER A 11 -34.22 -2.85 18.51
CA SER A 11 -35.03 -3.36 17.39
C SER A 11 -36.08 -2.51 16.65
N SER A 12 -36.30 -1.23 16.93
CA SER A 12 -37.35 -0.45 16.20
C SER A 12 -36.87 0.34 14.97
N SER A 13 -35.57 0.53 14.73
CA SER A 13 -35.09 1.41 13.64
C SER A 13 -35.08 0.79 12.23
N ILE A 14 -35.30 -0.53 12.10
CA ILE A 14 -35.42 -1.18 10.78
C ILE A 14 -36.75 -0.81 10.09
N VAL A 15 -37.80 -0.52 10.88
CA VAL A 15 -39.18 -0.43 10.40
C VAL A 15 -39.42 0.72 9.41
N ASP A 16 -38.57 1.76 9.43
CA ASP A 16 -38.72 2.94 8.56
C ASP A 16 -37.63 3.09 7.47
N THR A 17 -36.73 2.11 7.29
CA THR A 17 -35.69 2.24 6.26
C THR A 17 -36.32 2.13 4.86
N PRO A 18 -36.17 3.15 3.99
CA PRO A 18 -36.77 3.09 2.66
C PRO A 18 -36.26 1.88 1.86
N ARG A 19 -37.17 1.16 1.18
CA ARG A 19 -36.81 -0.04 0.40
C ARG A 19 -35.70 0.19 -0.63
N TRP A 20 -35.69 1.36 -1.27
CA TRP A 20 -34.64 1.72 -2.24
C TRP A 20 -33.24 1.78 -1.59
N LEU A 21 -33.17 2.21 -0.32
CA LEU A 21 -31.92 2.31 0.43
C LEU A 21 -31.39 0.92 0.82
N LEU A 22 -32.30 0.00 1.15
CA LEU A 22 -31.97 -1.41 1.37
C LEU A 22 -31.39 -2.05 0.10
N ASN A 23 -32.03 -1.82 -1.06
CA ASN A 23 -31.53 -2.33 -2.34
C ASN A 23 -30.11 -1.80 -2.66
N ILE A 24 -29.88 -0.49 -2.48
CA ILE A 24 -28.53 0.10 -2.67
C ILE A 24 -27.52 -0.52 -1.72
N SER A 25 -27.88 -0.73 -0.44
CA SER A 25 -26.97 -1.36 0.52
C SER A 25 -26.61 -2.79 0.13
N LEU A 26 -27.56 -3.57 -0.39
CA LEU A 26 -27.32 -4.93 -0.87
C LEU A 26 -26.40 -4.94 -2.09
N GLU A 27 -26.65 -4.08 -3.08
CA GLU A 27 -25.79 -3.95 -4.26
C GLU A 27 -24.36 -3.55 -3.87
N LEU A 28 -24.21 -2.60 -2.94
CA LEU A 28 -22.91 -2.21 -2.41
C LEU A 28 -22.21 -3.35 -1.66
N ALA A 29 -22.93 -4.15 -0.87
CA ALA A 29 -22.37 -5.28 -0.15
C ALA A 29 -21.85 -6.37 -1.11
N ILE A 30 -22.60 -6.65 -2.18
CA ILE A 30 -22.20 -7.61 -3.22
C ILE A 30 -20.95 -7.10 -3.96
N LEU A 31 -20.95 -5.83 -4.34
CA LEU A 31 -19.79 -5.21 -4.98
C LEU A 31 -18.56 -5.24 -4.07
N GLU A 32 -18.74 -4.91 -2.79
CA GLU A 32 -17.69 -4.96 -1.77
C GLU A 32 -17.11 -6.36 -1.62
N LEU A 33 -17.95 -7.40 -1.57
CA LEU A 33 -17.51 -8.80 -1.51
C LEU A 33 -16.60 -9.18 -2.71
N VAL A 34 -17.00 -8.78 -3.92
CA VAL A 34 -16.23 -9.05 -5.15
C VAL A 34 -14.89 -8.29 -5.13
N VAL A 35 -14.90 -7.02 -4.74
CA VAL A 35 -13.68 -6.19 -4.72
C VAL A 35 -12.68 -6.68 -3.67
N HIS A 36 -13.13 -7.06 -2.47
CA HIS A 36 -12.25 -7.65 -1.46
C HIS A 36 -11.63 -8.97 -1.92
N LEU A 37 -12.42 -9.83 -2.59
CA LEU A 37 -11.90 -11.07 -3.17
C LEU A 37 -10.80 -10.80 -4.21
N MET A 38 -11.03 -9.86 -5.11
CA MET A 38 -10.04 -9.43 -6.10
C MET A 38 -8.78 -8.85 -5.44
N SER A 39 -8.95 -8.04 -4.39
CA SER A 39 -7.84 -7.47 -3.61
C SER A 39 -6.98 -8.54 -2.95
N MET A 40 -7.60 -9.57 -2.35
CA MET A 40 -6.88 -10.72 -1.79
C MET A 40 -6.05 -11.45 -2.86
N LEU A 41 -6.63 -11.74 -4.03
CA LEU A 41 -5.93 -12.44 -5.12
C LEU A 41 -4.73 -11.64 -5.64
N ILE A 42 -4.89 -10.33 -5.82
CA ILE A 42 -3.81 -9.43 -6.26
C ILE A 42 -2.71 -9.36 -5.20
N THR A 43 -3.08 -9.30 -3.92
CA THR A 43 -2.13 -9.27 -2.80
C THR A 43 -1.34 -10.57 -2.70
N ILE A 44 -1.99 -11.73 -2.83
CA ILE A 44 -1.31 -13.05 -2.89
C ILE A 44 -0.34 -13.09 -4.07
N PHE A 45 -0.79 -12.62 -5.24
CA PHE A 45 0.07 -12.54 -6.42
C PHE A 45 1.28 -11.64 -6.16
N ASN A 46 1.09 -10.44 -5.60
CA ASN A 46 2.21 -9.54 -5.27
C ASN A 46 3.17 -10.19 -4.26
N PHE A 47 2.65 -10.84 -3.22
CA PHE A 47 3.47 -11.55 -2.22
C PHE A 47 4.38 -12.59 -2.87
N ILE A 48 3.83 -13.46 -3.73
CA ILE A 48 4.60 -14.49 -4.46
C ILE A 48 5.66 -13.84 -5.34
N MET A 49 5.33 -12.74 -6.01
CA MET A 49 6.24 -12.02 -6.89
C MET A 49 7.41 -11.37 -6.14
N VAL A 50 7.13 -10.72 -5.01
CA VAL A 50 8.14 -10.10 -4.14
C VAL A 50 9.00 -11.17 -3.46
N PHE A 51 8.39 -12.24 -2.96
CA PHE A 51 9.10 -13.36 -2.31
C PHE A 51 10.13 -14.00 -3.24
N ASN A 52 9.74 -14.25 -4.50
CA ASN A 52 10.59 -14.84 -5.53
C ASN A 52 11.53 -13.83 -6.20
N SER A 53 11.54 -12.57 -5.77
CA SER A 53 12.51 -11.59 -6.27
C SER A 53 13.83 -11.70 -5.48
N GLY A 54 14.93 -11.90 -6.20
CA GLY A 54 16.29 -11.94 -5.64
C GLY A 54 17.08 -10.64 -5.81
N LEU A 55 16.46 -9.62 -6.41
CA LEU A 55 17.13 -8.35 -6.78
C LEU A 55 16.68 -7.18 -5.90
N LEU A 56 15.69 -7.36 -5.04
CA LEU A 56 15.28 -6.33 -4.10
C LEU A 56 16.25 -6.33 -2.92
N HIS A 57 16.64 -5.13 -2.46
CA HIS A 57 17.36 -4.97 -1.21
C HIS A 57 16.60 -5.66 -0.07
N THR A 58 17.33 -6.37 0.80
CA THR A 58 16.75 -7.20 1.88
C THR A 58 15.72 -6.43 2.70
N ASN A 59 16.05 -5.20 3.11
CA ASN A 59 15.16 -4.32 3.87
C ASN A 59 13.84 -4.01 3.13
N LEU A 60 13.96 -3.63 1.85
CA LEU A 60 12.81 -3.30 1.01
C LEU A 60 11.91 -4.52 0.82
N LYS A 61 12.51 -5.70 0.62
CA LYS A 61 11.80 -6.96 0.46
C LYS A 61 10.97 -7.29 1.71
N TRP A 62 11.56 -7.19 2.90
CA TRP A 62 10.83 -7.46 4.15
C TRP A 62 9.67 -6.51 4.37
N VAL A 63 9.85 -5.21 4.11
CA VAL A 63 8.77 -4.23 4.24
C VAL A 63 7.63 -4.51 3.25
N LEU A 64 7.93 -4.84 1.99
CA LEU A 64 6.92 -5.17 0.99
C LEU A 64 6.18 -6.50 1.29
N LEU A 65 6.88 -7.49 1.85
CA LEU A 65 6.25 -8.74 2.31
C LEU A 65 5.32 -8.49 3.50
N ALA A 66 5.78 -7.73 4.50
CA ALA A 66 4.95 -7.34 5.64
C ALA A 66 3.72 -6.53 5.20
N GLN A 67 3.89 -5.64 4.22
CA GLN A 67 2.80 -4.89 3.60
C GLN A 67 1.76 -5.82 2.95
N SER A 68 2.21 -6.82 2.20
CA SER A 68 1.33 -7.78 1.53
C SER A 68 0.56 -8.64 2.54
N VAL A 69 1.22 -9.14 3.60
CA VAL A 69 0.57 -9.91 4.68
C VAL A 69 -0.48 -9.07 5.39
N SER A 70 -0.14 -7.82 5.71
CA SER A 70 -1.04 -6.87 6.34
C SER A 70 -2.24 -6.53 5.46
N SER A 71 -2.01 -6.31 4.16
CA SER A 71 -3.08 -6.10 3.18
C SER A 71 -4.02 -7.32 3.16
N PHE A 72 -3.47 -8.53 2.96
CA PHE A 72 -4.26 -9.77 2.92
C PHE A 72 -5.10 -9.97 4.19
N MET A 73 -4.51 -9.74 5.38
CA MET A 73 -5.22 -9.86 6.65
C MET A 73 -6.40 -8.89 6.74
N SER A 74 -6.22 -7.65 6.30
CA SER A 74 -7.31 -6.67 6.28
C SER A 74 -8.45 -7.09 5.34
N GLU A 75 -8.12 -7.51 4.12
CA GLU A 75 -9.12 -7.95 3.14
C GLU A 75 -9.88 -9.19 3.64
N LEU A 76 -9.17 -10.16 4.23
CA LEU A 76 -9.76 -11.37 4.80
C LEU A 76 -10.73 -11.06 5.95
N CYS A 77 -10.38 -10.15 6.86
CA CYS A 77 -11.25 -9.76 7.96
C CYS A 77 -12.56 -9.17 7.45
N ARG A 78 -12.50 -8.26 6.47
CA ARG A 78 -13.71 -7.62 5.93
C ARG A 78 -14.54 -8.56 5.08
N PHE A 79 -13.89 -9.35 4.22
CA PHE A 79 -14.53 -10.41 3.44
C PHE A 79 -15.31 -11.38 4.35
N SER A 80 -14.69 -11.83 5.45
CA SER A 80 -15.32 -12.75 6.39
C SER A 80 -16.59 -12.17 7.04
N VAL A 81 -16.60 -10.88 7.37
CA VAL A 81 -17.80 -10.20 7.88
C VAL A 81 -18.89 -10.13 6.80
N MET A 82 -18.54 -9.78 5.56
CA MET A 82 -19.50 -9.69 4.44
C MET A 82 -20.12 -11.03 4.07
N VAL A 83 -19.34 -12.12 4.06
CA VAL A 83 -19.84 -13.47 3.75
C VAL A 83 -20.97 -13.91 4.67
N VAL A 84 -21.01 -13.41 5.91
CA VAL A 84 -22.08 -13.75 6.86
C VAL A 84 -23.21 -12.71 6.86
N GLN A 85 -22.90 -11.42 6.69
CA GLN A 85 -23.90 -10.36 6.66
C GLN A 85 -24.78 -10.35 5.39
N VAL A 86 -24.24 -10.77 4.24
CA VAL A 86 -25.03 -10.79 2.99
C VAL A 86 -26.13 -11.87 3.03
N PRO A 87 -25.86 -13.14 3.39
CA PRO A 87 -26.89 -14.18 3.42
C PRO A 87 -27.92 -14.04 4.55
N SER A 88 -27.58 -13.34 5.65
CA SER A 88 -28.54 -13.10 6.73
C SER A 88 -29.67 -12.15 6.33
N GLY A 89 -29.54 -11.43 5.19
CA GLY A 89 -30.49 -10.41 4.75
C GLY A 89 -30.48 -9.14 5.60
N ASP A 90 -29.75 -9.16 6.72
CA ASP A 90 -29.59 -8.03 7.63
C ASP A 90 -28.13 -7.57 7.61
N ILE A 91 -27.82 -6.76 6.59
CA ILE A 91 -26.51 -6.16 6.35
C ILE A 91 -26.13 -5.21 7.51
N PHE A 92 -27.13 -4.73 8.25
CA PHE A 92 -26.97 -3.76 9.33
C PHE A 92 -26.79 -4.39 10.71
N THR A 93 -27.14 -5.66 10.87
CA THR A 93 -26.88 -6.42 12.09
C THR A 93 -25.40 -6.78 12.19
N ARG A 94 -24.79 -6.37 13.31
CA ARG A 94 -23.38 -6.59 13.60
C ARG A 94 -23.24 -7.94 14.33
N PRO A 95 -22.67 -8.98 13.72
CA PRO A 95 -22.49 -10.25 14.41
C PRO A 95 -21.44 -10.10 15.53
N PRO A 96 -21.47 -10.94 16.59
CA PRO A 96 -20.60 -10.77 17.76
C PRO A 96 -19.10 -10.69 17.44
N TYR A 97 -18.65 -11.46 16.44
CA TYR A 97 -17.25 -11.49 16.01
C TYR A 97 -16.84 -10.31 15.12
N ALA A 98 -17.79 -9.52 14.57
CA ALA A 98 -17.47 -8.39 13.70
C ALA A 98 -16.74 -7.27 14.44
N ASN A 99 -16.85 -7.17 15.77
CA ASN A 99 -16.04 -6.25 16.56
C ASN A 99 -14.56 -6.64 16.49
N VAL A 100 -14.25 -7.91 16.73
CA VAL A 100 -12.87 -8.42 16.70
C VAL A 100 -12.28 -8.31 15.29
N LEU A 101 -13.01 -8.74 14.26
CA LEU A 101 -12.56 -8.63 12.87
C LEU A 101 -12.44 -7.16 12.42
N GLY A 102 -13.33 -6.28 12.88
CA GLY A 102 -13.24 -4.84 12.63
C GLY A 102 -11.99 -4.22 13.26
N SER A 103 -11.66 -4.58 14.49
CA SER A 103 -10.43 -4.17 15.15
C SER A 103 -9.18 -4.65 14.41
N LEU A 104 -9.15 -5.93 14.02
CA LEU A 104 -8.05 -6.48 13.22
C LEU A 104 -7.91 -5.80 11.86
N TYR A 105 -9.03 -5.48 11.20
CA TYR A 105 -9.07 -4.73 9.96
C TYR A 105 -8.44 -3.34 10.09
N VAL A 106 -8.83 -2.58 11.12
CA VAL A 106 -8.30 -1.23 11.39
C VAL A 106 -6.81 -1.31 11.74
N PHE A 107 -6.42 -2.28 12.58
CA PHE A 107 -5.04 -2.52 12.95
C PHE A 107 -4.16 -2.83 11.74
N SER A 108 -4.58 -3.78 10.90
CA SER A 108 -3.83 -4.16 9.70
C SER A 108 -3.68 -2.98 8.74
N ASN A 109 -4.74 -2.22 8.44
CA ASN A 109 -4.62 -1.05 7.56
C ASN A 109 -3.68 0.02 8.14
N THR A 110 -3.76 0.27 9.45
CA THR A 110 -2.89 1.23 10.14
C THR A 110 -1.42 0.78 10.10
N TYR A 111 -1.17 -0.51 10.36
CA TYR A 111 0.17 -1.10 10.25
C TYR A 111 0.76 -0.91 8.86
N ARG A 112 -0.04 -1.13 7.82
CA ARG A 112 0.39 -0.89 6.45
C ARG A 112 0.76 0.57 6.16
N ILE A 113 0.01 1.53 6.71
CA ILE A 113 0.34 2.96 6.60
C ILE A 113 1.69 3.25 7.27
N PHE A 114 1.93 2.72 8.46
CA PHE A 114 3.21 2.88 9.15
C PHE A 114 4.39 2.21 8.41
N LEU A 115 4.17 1.07 7.75
CA LEU A 115 5.18 0.45 6.87
C LEU A 115 5.58 1.37 5.71
N ALA A 116 4.64 2.14 5.15
CA ALA A 116 4.96 3.15 4.13
C ALA A 116 5.90 4.24 4.68
N TYR A 117 5.70 4.67 5.93
CA TYR A 117 6.59 5.64 6.57
C TYR A 117 7.98 5.06 6.85
N VAL A 118 8.07 3.79 7.27
CA VAL A 118 9.36 3.08 7.41
C VAL A 118 10.08 3.01 6.07
N LEU A 119 9.38 2.68 4.99
CA LEU A 119 9.95 2.67 3.66
C LEU A 119 10.53 4.03 3.26
N LEU A 120 9.81 5.11 3.57
CA LEU A 120 10.31 6.47 3.30
C LEU A 120 11.51 6.82 4.18
N ALA A 121 11.48 6.47 5.47
CA ALA A 121 12.57 6.69 6.40
C ALA A 121 13.83 5.96 5.96
N GLU A 122 13.70 4.70 5.53
CA GLU A 122 14.80 3.89 5.01
C GLU A 122 15.39 4.50 3.73
N ARG A 123 14.56 4.99 2.79
CA ARG A 123 15.04 5.72 1.61
C ARG A 123 15.69 7.06 1.95
N THR A 124 15.23 7.73 3.01
CA THR A 124 15.83 8.96 3.53
C THR A 124 17.20 8.68 4.12
N LEU A 125 17.34 7.61 4.90
CA LEU A 125 18.61 7.16 5.45
C LEU A 125 19.59 6.77 4.34
N ALA A 126 19.13 6.03 3.32
CA ALA A 126 19.94 5.71 2.14
C ALA A 126 20.38 6.96 1.36
N THR A 127 19.62 8.05 1.40
CA THR A 127 19.95 9.33 0.77
C THR A 127 20.97 10.13 1.59
N ILE A 128 20.85 10.11 2.92
CA ILE A 128 21.75 10.84 3.83
C ILE A 128 23.09 10.12 3.94
N LEU A 129 23.07 8.80 4.15
CA LEU A 129 24.22 7.94 4.42
C LEU A 129 24.67 7.15 3.19
N PHE A 130 24.45 7.66 1.97
CA PHE A 130 24.65 6.90 0.72
C PHE A 130 26.03 6.21 0.62
N ARG A 131 27.10 6.81 1.17
CA ARG A 131 28.46 6.25 1.19
C ARG A 131 28.57 4.96 2.02
N ASP A 132 28.02 4.98 3.22
CA ASP A 132 28.22 3.93 4.23
C ASP A 132 27.03 2.96 4.28
N TYR A 133 25.92 3.31 3.62
CA TYR A 133 24.66 2.56 3.70
C TYR A 133 24.79 1.09 3.30
N GLU A 134 25.54 0.78 2.24
CA GLU A 134 25.74 -0.59 1.75
C GLU A 134 26.66 -1.45 2.63
N GLN A 135 27.50 -0.83 3.46
CA GLN A 135 28.49 -1.59 4.25
C GLN A 135 27.85 -2.38 5.39
N TYR A 136 26.59 -2.08 5.73
CA TYR A 136 25.91 -2.70 6.85
C TYR A 136 24.57 -3.30 6.44
N ASP A 137 24.53 -4.61 6.19
CA ASP A 137 23.26 -5.35 6.12
C ASP A 137 22.67 -5.49 7.54
N LYS A 138 21.94 -4.46 7.96
CA LYS A 138 21.36 -4.41 9.31
C LYS A 138 19.99 -5.08 9.32
N VAL A 139 19.97 -6.41 9.27
CA VAL A 139 18.75 -7.21 9.48
C VAL A 139 18.03 -6.78 10.77
N TRP A 140 18.79 -6.49 11.83
CA TRP A 140 18.28 -5.96 13.10
C TRP A 140 17.49 -4.65 12.96
N ALA A 141 17.90 -3.75 12.05
CA ALA A 141 17.18 -2.52 11.81
C ALA A 141 15.78 -2.80 11.25
N ASN A 142 15.61 -3.80 10.37
CA ASN A 142 14.29 -4.20 9.88
C ASN A 142 13.41 -4.72 11.01
N ILE A 143 13.95 -5.60 11.85
CA ILE A 143 13.21 -6.15 13.00
C ILE A 143 12.76 -5.01 13.93
N SER A 144 13.65 -4.06 14.25
CA SER A 144 13.31 -2.88 15.04
C SER A 144 12.23 -2.03 14.39
N TRP A 145 12.29 -1.77 13.08
CA TRP A 145 11.26 -1.03 12.37
C TRP A 145 9.91 -1.73 12.39
N LEU A 146 9.88 -3.05 12.16
CA LEU A 146 8.65 -3.84 12.20
C LEU A 146 8.04 -3.85 13.61
N ALA A 147 8.86 -3.96 14.66
CA ALA A 147 8.41 -3.90 16.05
C ALA A 147 7.83 -2.52 16.41
N ILE A 148 8.53 -1.43 16.05
CA ILE A 148 8.07 -0.06 16.31
C ILE A 148 6.74 0.20 15.61
N THR A 149 6.63 -0.16 14.33
CA THR A 149 5.39 0.05 13.55
C THR A 149 4.23 -0.79 14.08
N LEU A 150 4.50 -2.03 14.54
CA LEU A 150 3.49 -2.87 15.17
C LEU A 150 2.95 -2.23 16.45
N SER A 151 3.85 -1.75 17.31
CA SER A 151 3.49 -1.06 18.56
C SER A 151 2.70 0.23 18.30
N LEU A 152 3.12 1.06 17.35
CA LEU A 152 2.40 2.28 16.99
C LEU A 152 1.00 1.97 16.44
N SER A 153 0.86 0.90 15.65
CA SER A 153 -0.44 0.46 15.12
C SER A 153 -1.37 0.01 16.23
N PHE A 154 -0.82 -0.67 17.24
CA PHE A 154 -1.57 -1.10 18.41
C PHE A 154 -2.03 0.10 19.27
N VAL A 155 -1.18 1.11 19.44
CA VAL A 155 -1.57 2.37 20.11
C VAL A 155 -2.71 3.04 19.35
N VAL A 156 -2.63 3.14 18.03
CA VAL A 156 -3.72 3.72 17.23
C VAL A 156 -5.00 2.91 17.38
N LEU A 157 -4.93 1.57 17.38
CA LEU A 157 -6.08 0.71 17.62
C LEU A 157 -6.74 0.99 18.98
N ILE A 158 -5.98 1.11 20.06
CA ILE A 158 -6.54 1.41 21.39
C ILE A 158 -7.18 2.81 21.43
N THR A 159 -6.60 3.78 20.73
CA THR A 159 -7.13 5.16 20.70
C THR A 159 -8.34 5.34 19.78
N GLN A 160 -8.53 4.44 18.82
CA GLN A 160 -9.63 4.46 17.87
C GLN A 160 -10.48 3.23 18.10
N ASP A 161 -11.52 3.36 18.92
CA ASP A 161 -12.47 2.27 19.08
C ASP A 161 -13.00 1.82 17.70
N SER A 162 -13.29 0.53 17.59
CA SER A 162 -13.74 -0.10 16.34
C SER A 162 -15.20 0.25 16.01
N SER A 163 -15.88 0.94 16.92
CA SER A 163 -17.25 1.43 16.77
C SER A 163 -17.28 2.73 15.98
N ALA A 164 -18.28 2.88 15.10
CA ALA A 164 -18.49 4.12 14.35
C ALA A 164 -19.05 5.26 15.22
N HIS A 165 -19.47 4.96 16.46
CA HIS A 165 -20.11 5.93 17.36
C HIS A 165 -19.31 6.20 18.64
N ASP A 166 -18.37 5.32 19.00
CA ASP A 166 -17.59 5.47 20.23
C ASP A 166 -16.25 6.16 19.93
N TYR A 167 -16.17 7.44 20.27
CA TYR A 167 -14.96 8.23 20.14
C TYR A 167 -14.35 8.50 21.52
N ASN A 168 -13.09 8.13 21.67
CA ASN A 168 -12.31 8.50 22.85
C ASN A 168 -11.75 9.92 22.66
N ARG A 169 -11.46 10.63 23.76
CA ARG A 169 -10.78 11.94 23.74
C ARG A 169 -9.44 11.93 22.98
N PHE A 170 -8.85 10.75 22.80
CA PHE A 170 -7.60 10.56 22.05
C PHE A 170 -7.79 10.28 20.56
N THR A 171 -9.01 10.00 20.09
CA THR A 171 -9.27 9.66 18.68
C THR A 171 -9.01 10.86 17.76
N LEU A 172 -9.50 12.05 18.10
CA LEU A 172 -9.29 13.25 17.28
C LEU A 172 -7.80 13.65 17.21
N PRO A 173 -7.04 13.74 18.33
CA PRO A 173 -5.60 13.96 18.27
C PRO A 173 -4.84 12.92 17.44
N SER A 174 -5.20 11.63 17.51
CA SER A 174 -4.53 10.59 16.72
C SER A 174 -4.78 10.74 15.22
N ILE A 175 -6.01 11.08 14.81
CA ILE A 175 -6.36 11.40 13.42
C ILE A 175 -5.55 12.60 12.91
N ILE A 176 -5.50 13.70 13.68
CA ILE A 176 -4.71 14.89 13.31
C ILE A 176 -3.23 14.55 13.17
N GLY A 177 -2.68 13.78 14.11
CA GLY A 177 -1.29 13.32 14.07
C GLY A 177 -0.97 12.51 12.81
N LEU A 178 -1.87 11.62 12.39
CA LEU A 178 -1.70 10.82 11.17
C LEU A 178 -1.77 11.66 9.90
N PHE A 179 -2.63 12.70 9.84
CA PHE A 179 -2.63 13.65 8.73
C PHE A 179 -1.33 14.47 8.66
N VAL A 180 -0.86 14.98 9.80
CA VAL A 180 0.42 15.71 9.87
C VAL A 180 1.57 14.81 9.41
N LEU A 181 1.59 13.55 9.86
CA LEU A 181 2.61 12.58 9.46
C LEU A 181 2.56 12.27 7.95
N GLN A 182 1.36 12.15 7.36
CA GLN A 182 1.20 11.95 5.93
C GLN A 182 1.69 13.16 5.12
N ILE A 183 1.39 14.38 5.56
CA ILE A 183 1.92 15.61 4.92
C ILE A 183 3.44 15.64 5.01
N ALA A 184 4.01 15.35 6.18
CA ALA A 184 5.46 15.28 6.38
C ALA A 184 6.10 14.22 5.46
N ALA A 185 5.45 13.06 5.29
CA ALA A 185 5.92 12.02 4.38
C ALA A 185 5.94 12.49 2.91
N ILE A 186 4.92 13.19 2.45
CA ILE A 186 4.89 13.76 1.08
C ILE A 186 6.02 14.78 0.90
N VAL A 187 6.21 15.68 1.87
CA VAL A 187 7.27 16.68 1.84
C VAL A 187 8.65 16.02 1.81
N LEU A 188 8.89 15.02 2.67
CA LEU A 188 10.15 14.26 2.70
C LEU A 188 10.41 13.51 1.39
N LEU A 189 9.39 12.88 0.80
CA LEU A 189 9.51 12.20 -0.50
C LEU A 189 9.97 13.18 -1.60
N LEU A 190 9.31 14.34 -1.68
CA LEU A 190 9.65 15.39 -2.65
C LEU A 190 11.04 15.99 -2.38
N HIS A 191 11.37 16.23 -1.11
CA HIS A 191 12.67 16.73 -0.68
C HIS A 191 13.79 15.77 -1.08
N ASN A 192 13.65 14.48 -0.75
CA ASN A 192 14.63 13.45 -1.09
C ASN A 192 14.81 13.31 -2.60
N TYR A 193 13.71 13.35 -3.37
CA TYR A 193 13.77 13.28 -4.82
C TYR A 193 14.55 14.48 -5.41
N ARG A 194 14.21 15.70 -4.99
CA ARG A 194 14.91 16.92 -5.44
C ARG A 194 16.39 16.89 -5.04
N ARG A 195 16.68 16.56 -3.78
CA ARG A 195 18.04 16.50 -3.24
C ARG A 195 18.91 15.49 -4.00
N ASN A 196 18.40 14.29 -4.26
CA ASN A 196 19.13 13.27 -5.01
C ASN A 196 19.38 13.71 -6.46
N LYS A 197 18.38 14.32 -7.12
CA LYS A 197 18.54 14.86 -8.47
C LYS A 197 19.60 15.97 -8.54
N THR A 198 19.60 16.91 -7.59
CA THR A 198 20.61 17.98 -7.52
C THR A 198 22.00 17.42 -7.26
N ARG A 199 22.14 16.42 -6.38
CA ARG A 199 23.43 15.76 -6.12
C ARG A 199 23.94 15.01 -7.36
N TYR A 200 23.07 14.28 -8.04
CA TYR A 200 23.42 13.51 -9.24
C TYR A 200 24.03 14.37 -10.36
N ASN A 201 23.55 15.61 -10.52
CA ASN A 201 24.05 16.53 -11.55
C ASN A 201 25.42 17.17 -11.24
N LYS A 202 26.00 16.96 -10.05
CA LYS A 202 27.34 17.49 -9.72
C LYS A 202 28.45 16.59 -10.28
N HIS A 203 29.56 17.17 -10.73
CA HIS A 203 30.58 16.43 -11.51
C HIS A 203 31.53 15.54 -10.67
N PHE A 204 31.72 15.78 -9.37
CA PHE A 204 32.79 15.17 -8.57
C PHE A 204 32.41 13.89 -7.79
N TRP A 205 31.70 12.95 -8.42
CA TRP A 205 31.30 11.70 -7.75
C TRP A 205 31.99 10.48 -8.35
N THR A 206 32.38 9.55 -7.48
CA THR A 206 32.87 8.24 -7.89
C THR A 206 31.75 7.45 -8.59
N LEU A 207 32.12 6.45 -9.41
CA LEU A 207 31.17 5.62 -10.13
C LEU A 207 30.15 4.94 -9.19
N LYS A 208 30.64 4.45 -8.04
CA LYS A 208 29.82 3.83 -7.00
C LYS A 208 28.76 4.79 -6.47
N GLU A 209 29.17 6.01 -6.10
CA GLU A 209 28.26 7.04 -5.57
C GLU A 209 27.22 7.46 -6.62
N ARG A 210 27.62 7.60 -7.90
CA ARG A 210 26.67 7.91 -8.99
C ARG A 210 25.66 6.79 -9.18
N PHE A 211 26.09 5.53 -9.09
CA PHE A 211 25.20 4.37 -9.19
C PHE A 211 24.15 4.40 -8.08
N GLN A 212 24.56 4.56 -6.81
CA GLN A 212 23.65 4.63 -5.66
C GLN A 212 22.66 5.80 -5.76
N LEU A 213 23.14 6.99 -6.14
CA LEU A 213 22.27 8.14 -6.35
C LEU A 213 21.24 7.86 -7.46
N SER A 214 21.67 7.23 -8.55
CA SER A 214 20.79 6.89 -9.66
C SER A 214 19.72 5.86 -9.25
N GLU A 215 20.10 4.88 -8.43
CA GLU A 215 19.19 3.89 -7.89
C GLU A 215 18.17 4.53 -6.95
N ASN A 216 18.61 5.40 -6.04
CA ASN A 216 17.71 6.12 -5.14
C ASN A 216 16.71 7.00 -5.90
N ILE A 217 17.13 7.73 -6.94
CA ILE A 217 16.22 8.51 -7.81
C ILE A 217 15.20 7.60 -8.48
N ARG A 218 15.64 6.47 -9.03
CA ARG A 218 14.78 5.49 -9.69
C ARG A 218 13.75 4.91 -8.72
N THR A 219 14.17 4.49 -7.53
CA THR A 219 13.29 3.92 -6.51
C THR A 219 12.29 4.95 -6.01
N LEU A 220 12.71 6.20 -5.73
CA LEU A 220 11.78 7.28 -5.36
C LEU A 220 10.74 7.57 -6.46
N LYS A 221 11.16 7.52 -7.73
CA LYS A 221 10.24 7.68 -8.87
C LYS A 221 9.22 6.53 -8.94
N GLN A 222 9.63 5.31 -8.64
CA GLN A 222 8.76 4.14 -8.59
C GLN A 222 7.79 4.17 -7.40
N LEU A 223 8.23 4.67 -6.24
CA LEU A 223 7.42 4.77 -5.03
C LEU A 223 6.38 5.90 -5.08
N ARG A 224 6.61 6.95 -5.89
CA ARG A 224 5.70 8.09 -5.99
C ARG A 224 4.22 7.70 -6.19
N PRO A 225 3.83 6.90 -7.19
CA PRO A 225 2.43 6.51 -7.37
C PRO A 225 1.89 5.70 -6.17
N THR A 226 2.71 4.83 -5.57
CA THR A 226 2.34 4.08 -4.38
C THR A 226 2.04 5.01 -3.19
N PHE A 227 2.85 6.06 -2.99
CA PHE A 227 2.60 7.07 -1.96
C PHE A 227 1.34 7.90 -2.19
N VAL A 228 0.93 8.12 -3.45
CA VAL A 228 -0.36 8.75 -3.75
C VAL A 228 -1.50 7.86 -3.25
N PHE A 229 -1.46 6.56 -3.50
CA PHE A 229 -2.46 5.64 -2.97
C PHE A 229 -2.42 5.54 -1.44
N TYR A 230 -1.25 5.56 -0.80
CA TYR A 230 -1.17 5.68 0.66
C TYR A 230 -1.82 6.95 1.20
N THR A 231 -1.66 8.07 0.48
CA THR A 231 -2.31 9.34 0.86
C THR A 231 -3.83 9.22 0.76
N LEU A 232 -4.35 8.61 -0.32
CA LEU A 232 -5.79 8.33 -0.47
C LEU A 232 -6.30 7.39 0.63
N ASN A 233 -5.48 6.41 1.04
CA ASN A 233 -5.80 5.50 2.11
C ASN A 233 -6.01 6.23 3.45
N VAL A 234 -5.06 7.08 3.84
CA VAL A 234 -5.16 7.96 5.02
C VAL A 234 -6.40 8.85 4.93
N LEU A 235 -6.65 9.45 3.76
CA LEU A 235 -7.81 10.32 3.53
C LEU A 235 -9.13 9.56 3.71
N PHE A 236 -9.29 8.38 3.13
CA PHE A 236 -10.53 7.63 3.23
C PHE A 236 -10.74 7.03 4.62
N ILE A 237 -9.70 6.49 5.27
CA ILE A 237 -9.83 5.95 6.62
C ILE A 237 -10.14 7.04 7.62
N TYR A 238 -9.29 8.07 7.68
CA TYR A 238 -9.34 9.04 8.77
C TYR A 238 -10.15 10.28 8.42
N GLY A 239 -10.29 10.62 7.14
CA GLY A 239 -11.15 11.72 6.70
C GLY A 239 -12.62 11.40 6.92
N ILE A 240 -13.07 10.17 6.60
CA ILE A 240 -14.48 9.79 6.87
C ILE A 240 -14.74 9.70 8.38
N LYS A 241 -13.82 9.13 9.16
CA LYS A 241 -13.92 9.16 10.63
C LYS A 241 -13.96 10.59 11.19
N PHE A 242 -13.18 11.51 10.63
CA PHE A 242 -13.22 12.91 10.99
C PHE A 242 -14.62 13.50 10.74
N LEU A 243 -15.24 13.23 9.59
CA LEU A 243 -16.62 13.68 9.30
C LEU A 243 -17.64 13.14 10.32
N PHE A 244 -17.48 11.90 10.77
CA PHE A 244 -18.35 11.31 11.80
C PHE A 244 -18.18 11.97 13.17
N ILE A 245 -16.96 12.31 13.58
CA ILE A 245 -16.69 13.01 14.85
C ILE A 245 -17.42 14.36 14.92
N PHE A 246 -17.50 15.08 13.81
CA PHE A 246 -18.20 16.37 13.74
C PHE A 246 -19.72 16.25 13.55
N GLY A 247 -20.27 15.03 13.60
CA GLY A 247 -21.70 14.80 13.46
C GLY A 247 -22.24 15.22 12.09
N LEU A 248 -21.42 15.24 11.04
CA LEU A 248 -21.91 15.52 9.67
C LEU A 248 -22.77 14.37 9.13
N VAL A 249 -22.69 13.19 9.75
CA VAL A 249 -23.54 12.03 9.49
C VAL A 249 -24.18 11.61 10.81
N VAL A 250 -25.41 12.07 11.06
CA VAL A 250 -26.11 11.89 12.36
C VAL A 250 -26.96 10.61 12.40
N ASN A 251 -27.29 10.04 11.25
CA ASN A 251 -28.26 8.95 11.15
C ASN A 251 -27.57 7.57 11.05
N ASP A 252 -28.14 6.55 11.71
CA ASP A 252 -27.59 5.19 11.75
C ASP A 252 -27.41 4.57 10.36
N VAL A 253 -28.42 4.65 9.50
CA VAL A 253 -28.38 4.00 8.17
C VAL A 253 -27.38 4.68 7.22
N PRO A 254 -27.38 6.02 7.05
CA PRO A 254 -26.34 6.71 6.30
C PRO A 254 -24.93 6.46 6.83
N THR A 255 -24.73 6.34 8.15
CA THR A 255 -23.42 6.01 8.73
C THR A 255 -22.94 4.64 8.28
N LYS A 256 -23.82 3.64 8.30
CA LYS A 256 -23.49 2.28 7.82
C LYS A 256 -23.17 2.25 6.33
N ILE A 257 -23.94 2.98 5.50
CA ILE A 257 -23.69 3.08 4.06
C ILE A 257 -22.38 3.81 3.79
N ALA A 258 -22.11 4.92 4.50
CA ALA A 258 -20.85 5.64 4.41
C ALA A 258 -19.65 4.74 4.79
N PHE A 259 -19.82 3.89 5.81
CA PHE A 259 -18.82 2.91 6.20
C PHE A 259 -18.59 1.84 5.10
N MET A 260 -19.64 1.31 4.49
CA MET A 260 -19.51 0.36 3.36
C MET A 260 -18.83 1.00 2.15
N PHE A 261 -19.18 2.24 1.84
CA PHE A 261 -18.53 2.99 0.78
C PHE A 261 -17.05 3.26 1.09
N GLN A 262 -16.74 3.59 2.34
CA GLN A 262 -15.37 3.75 2.82
C GLN A 262 -14.55 2.47 2.65
N THR A 263 -15.06 1.32 3.09
CA THR A 263 -14.34 0.04 3.01
C THR A 263 -14.17 -0.41 1.56
N LEU A 264 -15.15 -0.17 0.69
CA LEU A 264 -15.06 -0.39 -0.75
C LEU A 264 -13.97 0.48 -1.40
N LEU A 265 -13.98 1.80 -1.15
CA LEU A 265 -12.95 2.72 -1.66
C LEU A 265 -11.55 2.32 -1.16
N LEU A 266 -11.45 1.92 0.10
CA LEU A 266 -10.21 1.45 0.69
C LEU A 266 -9.71 0.17 0.00
N ALA A 267 -10.58 -0.79 -0.29
CA ALA A 267 -10.21 -2.00 -1.04
C ALA A 267 -9.69 -1.66 -2.46
N ILE A 268 -10.31 -0.70 -3.16
CA ILE A 268 -9.84 -0.21 -4.47
C ILE A 268 -8.45 0.43 -4.35
N VAL A 269 -8.25 1.27 -3.32
CA VAL A 269 -6.94 1.88 -3.05
C VAL A 269 -5.90 0.81 -2.73
N ASN A 270 -6.26 -0.25 -2.00
CA ASN A 270 -5.38 -1.36 -1.66
C ASN A 270 -4.93 -2.11 -2.92
N ILE A 271 -5.87 -2.40 -3.83
CA ILE A 271 -5.56 -2.93 -5.16
C ILE A 271 -4.58 -1.99 -5.88
N GLY A 272 -4.81 -0.67 -5.82
CA GLY A 272 -3.93 0.33 -6.41
C GLY A 272 -2.51 0.29 -5.85
N ILE A 273 -2.35 0.17 -4.53
CA ILE A 273 -1.04 0.03 -3.87
C ILE A 273 -0.31 -1.20 -4.40
N GLU A 274 -0.92 -2.38 -4.32
CA GLU A 274 -0.30 -3.64 -4.75
C GLU A 274 0.00 -3.64 -6.26
N TRP A 275 -0.92 -3.10 -7.06
CA TRP A 275 -0.75 -2.94 -8.50
C TRP A 275 0.42 -2.01 -8.86
N THR A 276 0.59 -0.90 -8.13
CA THR A 276 1.74 0.00 -8.36
C THR A 276 3.07 -0.66 -8.02
N VAL A 277 3.14 -1.48 -6.96
CA VAL A 277 4.35 -2.25 -6.64
C VAL A 277 4.71 -3.19 -7.78
N ILE A 278 3.73 -3.91 -8.33
CA ILE A 278 3.94 -4.84 -9.45
C ILE A 278 4.37 -4.09 -10.72
N THR A 279 3.67 -3.02 -11.08
CA THR A 279 3.83 -2.36 -12.39
C THR A 279 5.00 -1.39 -12.45
N GLN A 280 5.32 -0.71 -11.35
CA GLN A 280 6.41 0.29 -11.33
C GLN A 280 7.77 -0.35 -11.15
N HIS A 281 7.84 -1.52 -10.51
CA HIS A 281 9.10 -2.22 -10.34
C HIS A 281 9.42 -3.06 -11.60
N PRO A 282 10.40 -2.69 -12.44
CA PRO A 282 10.59 -3.25 -13.77
C PRO A 282 10.86 -4.75 -13.75
N MET A 283 11.57 -5.23 -12.73
CA MET A 283 11.87 -6.66 -12.59
C MET A 283 10.66 -7.47 -12.15
N ILE A 284 9.84 -6.92 -11.24
CA ILE A 284 8.60 -7.59 -10.81
C ILE A 284 7.63 -7.61 -11.99
N LYS A 285 7.46 -6.48 -12.69
CA LYS A 285 6.66 -6.38 -13.92
C LYS A 285 7.06 -7.44 -14.95
N ARG A 286 8.35 -7.58 -15.26
CA ARG A 286 8.84 -8.57 -16.23
C ARG A 286 8.47 -9.99 -15.82
N LYS A 287 8.75 -10.37 -14.57
CA LYS A 287 8.39 -11.70 -14.05
C LYS A 287 6.87 -11.89 -14.05
N ALA A 288 6.08 -10.87 -13.69
CA ALA A 288 4.62 -10.93 -13.64
C ALA A 288 4.06 -11.16 -15.05
N VAL A 289 4.53 -10.41 -16.04
CA VAL A 289 4.15 -10.60 -17.45
C VAL A 289 4.53 -11.98 -17.96
N GLN A 290 5.72 -12.48 -17.62
CA GLN A 290 6.15 -13.85 -17.98
C GLN A 290 5.22 -14.90 -17.35
N TRP A 291 4.84 -14.73 -16.09
CA TRP A 291 3.96 -15.66 -15.37
C TRP A 291 2.54 -15.64 -15.95
N ILE A 292 1.99 -14.46 -16.22
CA ILE A 292 0.68 -14.30 -16.88
C ILE A 292 0.72 -14.91 -18.28
N LYS A 293 1.78 -14.68 -19.07
CA LYS A 293 1.95 -15.33 -20.37
C LYS A 293 2.01 -16.85 -20.26
N LYS A 294 2.71 -17.38 -19.25
CA LYS A 294 2.76 -18.83 -19.01
C LYS A 294 1.37 -19.39 -18.70
N LEU A 295 0.59 -18.73 -17.84
CA LEU A 295 -0.79 -19.12 -17.53
C LEU A 295 -1.72 -19.03 -18.75
N ALA A 296 -1.59 -17.98 -19.57
CA ALA A 296 -2.39 -17.82 -20.79
C ALA A 296 -2.00 -18.86 -21.87
N ASN A 297 -0.71 -19.15 -22.01
CA ASN A 297 -0.17 -20.09 -23.00
C ASN A 297 -0.39 -21.56 -22.62
N PHE A 298 -0.88 -21.88 -21.41
CA PHE A 298 -1.34 -23.24 -21.08
C PHE A 298 -2.49 -23.74 -21.98
N ARG A 299 -3.06 -22.89 -22.84
CA ARG A 299 -4.06 -23.27 -23.85
C ARG A 299 -3.62 -23.20 -25.31
N ILE A 300 -2.42 -22.71 -25.62
CA ILE A 300 -1.98 -22.57 -27.02
C ILE A 300 -0.57 -23.11 -27.16
N ASN A 301 -0.48 -24.38 -27.55
CA ASN A 301 0.73 -25.04 -28.06
C ASN A 301 1.19 -24.38 -29.38
N ARG A 302 1.63 -23.12 -29.32
CA ARG A 302 2.53 -22.56 -30.33
C ARG A 302 3.85 -22.29 -29.66
N VAL A 303 4.81 -23.14 -30.00
CA VAL A 303 6.24 -22.88 -29.89
C VAL A 303 6.51 -21.55 -30.59
N THR A 304 6.36 -20.46 -29.85
CA THR A 304 6.67 -19.12 -30.33
C THR A 304 8.06 -18.86 -29.79
N ASP A 305 9.02 -18.91 -30.70
CA ASP A 305 10.45 -18.75 -30.43
C ASP A 305 10.68 -17.63 -29.42
N LEU A 306 11.30 -17.94 -28.28
CA LEU A 306 11.63 -16.96 -27.22
C LEU A 306 12.51 -15.81 -27.74
N GLN A 307 13.12 -15.98 -28.92
CA GLN A 307 13.91 -14.98 -29.64
C GLN A 307 13.06 -13.87 -30.30
N SER A 308 11.74 -14.05 -30.44
CA SER A 308 10.84 -13.09 -31.10
C SER A 308 10.28 -12.00 -30.18
N LEU A 309 10.47 -12.10 -28.86
CA LEU A 309 10.12 -11.00 -27.97
C LEU A 309 11.03 -9.81 -28.29
N PRO A 310 10.48 -8.62 -28.60
CA PRO A 310 11.30 -7.46 -28.93
C PRO A 310 12.26 -7.22 -27.77
N ARG A 311 13.57 -7.34 -28.03
CA ARG A 311 14.60 -6.89 -27.09
C ARG A 311 14.33 -5.41 -26.86
N GLU A 312 13.71 -5.09 -25.72
CA GLU A 312 13.67 -3.71 -25.25
C GLU A 312 15.12 -3.25 -25.15
N MET A 313 15.53 -2.35 -26.05
CA MET A 313 16.86 -1.77 -25.99
C MET A 313 17.03 -1.12 -24.62
N PRO A 314 18.14 -1.37 -23.93
CA PRO A 314 18.35 -0.81 -22.60
C PRO A 314 18.23 0.72 -22.71
N LYS A 315 17.39 1.31 -21.86
CA LYS A 315 17.23 2.77 -21.78
C LYS A 315 18.13 3.28 -20.66
N ASN A 316 18.69 4.48 -20.83
CA ASN A 316 19.38 5.17 -19.76
C ASN A 316 18.38 5.57 -18.64
N LEU A 317 18.90 6.12 -17.54
CA LEU A 317 18.10 6.55 -16.37
C LEU A 317 17.02 7.60 -16.71
N PHE A 318 17.15 8.28 -17.85
CA PHE A 318 16.23 9.31 -18.33
C PHE A 318 15.21 8.79 -19.35
N GLY A 319 15.26 7.51 -19.71
CA GLY A 319 14.35 6.89 -20.67
C GLY A 319 14.80 6.99 -22.13
N ASN A 320 15.97 7.57 -22.41
CA ASN A 320 16.54 7.58 -23.76
C ASN A 320 17.12 6.19 -24.06
N GLN A 321 16.94 5.69 -25.27
CA GLN A 321 17.57 4.42 -25.67
C GLN A 321 19.10 4.56 -25.57
N LEU A 322 19.75 3.66 -24.84
CA LEU A 322 21.20 3.49 -24.99
C LEU A 322 21.38 2.97 -26.40
N ILE A 323 21.94 3.81 -27.27
CA ILE A 323 22.34 3.42 -28.61
C ILE A 323 23.47 2.40 -28.41
N ILE A 324 23.10 1.14 -28.25
CA ILE A 324 24.02 0.02 -28.46
C ILE A 324 24.07 -0.16 -29.96
N ASN A 325 24.72 0.79 -30.63
CA ASN A 325 25.44 0.40 -31.82
C ASN A 325 26.31 -0.79 -31.39
N ARG A 326 26.30 -1.88 -32.15
CA ARG A 326 27.28 -2.97 -32.02
C ARG A 326 28.67 -2.46 -32.41
N GLN A 327 29.10 -1.45 -31.69
CA GLN A 327 30.40 -0.83 -31.78
C GLN A 327 31.27 -1.54 -30.75
N LYS A 328 32.52 -1.78 -31.14
CA LYS A 328 33.49 -2.61 -30.43
C LYS A 328 33.52 -2.22 -28.95
N PRO A 329 33.82 -3.13 -28.00
CA PRO A 329 33.91 -2.81 -26.57
C PRO A 329 34.76 -1.55 -26.27
N ASP A 330 35.69 -1.19 -27.15
CA ASP A 330 36.48 0.05 -27.11
C ASP A 330 35.65 1.34 -27.23
N ASP A 331 34.50 1.32 -27.91
CA ASP A 331 33.62 2.48 -28.07
C ASP A 331 32.81 2.80 -26.81
N TYR A 332 32.59 1.81 -25.93
CA TYR A 332 32.01 2.06 -24.60
C TYR A 332 32.99 2.83 -23.72
N PHE A 333 34.29 2.52 -23.80
CA PHE A 333 35.35 3.25 -23.11
C PHE A 333 35.62 4.62 -23.75
N LYS A 334 35.54 4.74 -25.08
CA LYS A 334 35.63 6.05 -25.77
C LYS A 334 34.44 6.96 -25.51
N MET A 335 33.22 6.44 -25.37
CA MET A 335 32.07 7.25 -24.93
C MET A 335 32.23 7.73 -23.48
N LEU A 336 32.87 6.92 -22.62
CA LEU A 336 33.24 7.32 -21.27
C LEU A 336 34.34 8.40 -21.28
N GLU A 337 35.41 8.22 -22.06
CA GLU A 337 36.52 9.16 -22.22
C GLU A 337 36.07 10.50 -22.81
N LYS A 338 35.19 10.48 -23.81
CA LYS A 338 34.59 11.67 -24.44
C LYS A 338 33.54 12.36 -23.57
N SER A 339 33.15 11.75 -22.45
CA SER A 339 32.27 12.38 -21.44
C SER A 339 33.06 12.95 -20.26
N TRP A 340 34.38 12.74 -20.23
CA TRP A 340 35.31 13.20 -19.19
C TRP A 340 36.15 14.40 -19.61
N HIS A 341 36.18 14.72 -20.91
CA HIS A 341 36.61 16.01 -21.48
C HIS A 341 35.40 16.76 -21.99
#